data_AF-A0A424YM04-F1
#
_entry.id   AF-A0A424YM04-F1
#
_cell.length_a   1.000
_cell.length_b   1.000
_cell.length_c   1.000
_cell.angle_alpha   90.00
_cell.angle_beta   90.00
_cell.angle_gamma   90.00
#
_symmetry.space_group_name_H-M   'P 1'
#
loop_
_entity.id
_entity.type
_entity.pdbx_description
1 polymer ?
#
loop_
_entity_poly.entity_id
_entity_poly.type
_entity_poly.pdbx_seq_one_letter_code
_entity_poly.pdbx_strand_id
1 'polypeptide(L)' 'MDTYAFIEDYLSDNQNSMKNLITWFLNQVMLMEALQQAGAGHYERTDERKALRNGYKSRTLKTRY' A
#
# COMPACT_ATOMS: atom_id res chain seq x y z
N MET A 1 2.75 -4.60 10.97
CA MET A 1 2.82 -6.03 10.62
C MET A 1 4.29 -6.37 10.56
N ASP A 2 4.73 -7.37 11.31
CA ASP A 2 6.13 -7.79 11.31
C ASP A 2 6.49 -8.33 9.91
N THR A 3 7.55 -7.80 9.31
CA THR A 3 8.03 -8.23 7.99
C THR A 3 8.42 -9.71 8.00
N TYR A 4 8.91 -10.23 9.12
CA TYR A 4 9.30 -11.63 9.23
C TYR A 4 8.10 -12.57 9.22
N ALA A 5 7.05 -12.26 10.00
CA ALA A 5 5.80 -13.03 10.00
C ALA A 5 5.13 -13.06 8.63
N PHE A 6 5.27 -11.99 7.85
CA PHE A 6 4.73 -11.91 6.49
C PHE A 6 5.53 -12.75 5.47
N ILE A 7 6.86 -12.80 5.61
CA ILE A 7 7.73 -13.67 4.79
C ILE A 7 7.45 -15.14 5.11
N GLU A 8 7.22 -15.47 6.37
CA GLU A 8 6.87 -16.83 6.80
C GLU A 8 5.54 -17.30 6.20
N ASP A 9 4.50 -16.46 6.23
CA ASP A 9 3.20 -16.73 5.59
C ASP A 9 3.34 -16.92 4.07
N TYR A 10 4.19 -16.12 3.41
CA TYR A 10 4.49 -16.26 1.98
C TYR A 10 5.15 -17.61 1.64
N LEU A 11 6.17 -18.02 2.40
CA LEU A 11 6.94 -19.25 2.15
C LEU A 11 6.12 -20.53 2.39
N SER A 12 4.97 -20.44 3.06
CA SER A 12 4.11 -21.58 3.38
C SER A 12 3.17 -22.03 2.22
N ASP A 13 3.33 -21.45 1.03
CA ASP A 13 2.63 -21.79 -0.24
C ASP A 13 1.10 -21.92 -0.12
N ASN A 14 0.46 -20.83 0.28
CA ASN A 14 -0.99 -20.72 0.32
C ASN A 14 -1.47 -19.68 -0.71
N GLN A 15 -2.43 -20.02 -1.57
CA GLN A 15 -3.02 -19.07 -2.52
C GLN A 15 -3.53 -17.78 -1.82
N ASN A 16 -3.92 -17.86 -0.55
CA ASN A 16 -4.32 -16.71 0.25
C ASN A 16 -3.13 -15.83 0.67
N SER A 17 -1.94 -16.38 0.91
CA SER A 17 -0.76 -15.57 1.26
C SER A 17 -0.33 -14.71 0.07
N MET A 18 -0.43 -15.22 -1.15
CA MET A 18 -0.24 -14.43 -2.38
C MET A 18 -1.23 -13.27 -2.52
N LYS A 19 -2.51 -13.47 -2.22
CA LYS A 19 -3.51 -12.40 -2.22
C LYS A 19 -3.18 -11.31 -1.20
N ASN A 20 -2.78 -11.72 0.00
CA ASN A 20 -2.37 -10.80 1.06
C ASN A 20 -1.13 -10.02 0.65
N LEU A 21 -0.15 -10.68 0.03
CA LEU A 21 1.07 -10.07 -0.47
C LEU A 21 0.79 -9.01 -1.54
N ILE A 22 0.01 -9.38 -2.55
CA ILE A 22 -0.37 -8.45 -3.63
C ILE A 22 -1.15 -7.27 -3.05
N THR A 23 -2.08 -7.53 -2.12
CA THR A 23 -2.86 -6.48 -1.45
C THR A 23 -1.97 -5.52 -0.69
N TRP A 24 -1.05 -6.03 0.13
CA TRP A 24 -0.11 -5.21 0.89
C TRP A 24 0.76 -4.38 -0.03
N PHE A 25 1.34 -5.00 -1.06
CA PHE A 25 2.23 -4.33 -2.01
C PHE A 25 1.52 -3.22 -2.77
N LEU A 26 0.32 -3.49 -3.31
CA LEU A 26 -0.45 -2.48 -4.03
C LEU A 26 -0.84 -1.31 -3.11
N ASN A 27 -1.16 -1.56 -1.84
CA ASN A 27 -1.41 -0.49 -0.88
C ASN A 27 -0.16 0.38 -0.66
N GLN A 28 1.03 -0.21 -0.58
CA GLN A 28 2.27 0.57 -0.47
C GLN A 28 2.55 1.41 -1.72
N VAL A 29 2.40 0.82 -2.91
CA VAL A 29 2.59 1.54 -4.18
C VAL A 29 1.62 2.72 -4.28
N MET A 30 0.33 2.51 -4.01
CA MET A 30 -0.67 3.58 -4.04
C MET A 30 -0.39 4.70 -3.03
N LEU A 31 0.19 4.37 -1.87
CA LEU A 31 0.62 5.39 -0.90
C LEU A 31 1.81 6.19 -1.42
N MET A 32 2.79 5.55 -2.03
CA MET A 32 3.96 6.24 -2.58
C MET A 32 3.58 7.15 -3.76
N GLU A 33 2.77 6.66 -4.68
CA GLU A 33 2.25 7.46 -5.80
C GLU A 33 1.48 8.69 -5.30
N ALA A 34 0.70 8.52 -4.24
CA ALA A 34 -0.03 9.60 -3.59
C ALA A 34 0.87 10.66 -2.96
N LEU A 35 1.93 10.24 -2.27
CA LEU A 35 2.91 11.16 -1.67
C LEU A 35 3.67 11.92 -2.76
N GLN A 36 4.06 11.23 -3.82
CA GLN A 36 4.70 11.83 -4.99
C GLN A 36 3.78 12.85 -5.68
N GLN A 37 2.50 12.52 -5.86
CA GLN A 37 1.52 13.43 -6.44
C GLN A 37 1.29 14.66 -5.54
N ALA A 38 1.19 14.44 -4.22
CA ALA A 38 1.00 15.53 -3.27
C ALA A 38 2.25 16.40 -3.15
N GLY A 39 3.44 15.88 -3.46
CA GLY A 39 4.72 16.55 -3.24
C GLY A 39 5.05 16.75 -1.76
N ALA A 40 4.39 15.98 -0.89
CA ALA A 40 4.46 16.17 0.56
C ALA A 40 4.07 14.90 1.31
N GLY A 41 4.76 14.67 2.42
CA GLY A 41 4.47 13.69 3.44
C GLY A 41 3.13 13.89 4.16
N HIS A 42 2.77 12.90 4.95
CA HIS A 42 1.59 12.98 5.82
C HIS A 42 1.79 14.03 6.91
N TYR A 43 0.87 14.99 7.00
CA TYR A 43 0.95 16.16 7.90
C TYR A 43 2.22 17.01 7.80
N GLU A 44 3.05 16.80 6.77
CA GLU A 44 4.25 17.59 6.57
C GLU A 44 3.89 19.04 6.26
N ARG A 45 4.64 20.01 6.79
CA ARG A 45 4.50 21.42 6.40
C ARG A 45 5.54 21.71 5.33
N THR A 46 5.08 21.89 4.10
CA THR A 46 5.93 22.23 2.96
C THR A 46 5.15 23.09 1.98
N ASP A 47 5.85 24.03 1.35
CA ASP A 47 5.31 24.90 0.31
C ASP A 47 5.23 24.18 -1.05
N GLU A 48 5.89 23.02 -1.18
CA GLU A 48 5.87 22.19 -2.39
C GLU A 48 4.57 21.38 -2.54
N ARG A 49 3.68 21.40 -1.54
CA ARG A 49 2.44 20.62 -1.54
C ARG A 49 1.50 21.06 -2.66
N LYS A 50 1.12 20.11 -3.52
CA LYS A 50 0.22 20.33 -4.65
C LYS A 50 -1.21 19.82 -4.44
N ALA A 51 -1.41 18.86 -3.53
CA ALA A 51 -2.71 18.25 -3.29
C ALA A 51 -2.92 17.87 -1.82
N LEU A 52 -4.20 17.82 -1.41
CA LEU A 52 -4.63 17.35 -0.09
C LEU A 52 -5.17 15.92 -0.17
N ARG A 53 -4.92 15.13 0.88
CA ARG A 53 -5.39 13.76 1.00
C ARG A 53 -6.74 13.72 1.69
N ASN A 54 -7.72 13.03 1.10
CA ASN A 54 -9.07 12.88 1.64
C ASN A 54 -9.39 11.42 2.00
N GLY A 55 -8.61 10.85 2.92
CA GLY A 55 -8.80 9.49 3.42
C GLY A 55 -8.57 8.38 2.38
N TYR A 56 -9.18 7.23 2.63
CA TYR A 56 -9.07 6.02 1.82
C TYR A 56 -10.46 5.51 1.43
N LYS A 57 -10.53 4.83 0.29
CA LYS A 57 -11.75 4.16 -0.18
C LYS A 57 -11.46 2.68 -0.39
N SER A 58 -12.29 1.81 0.20
CA SER A 58 -12.19 0.37 -0.03
C SER A 58 -12.48 0.03 -1.48
N ARG A 59 -11.69 -0.89 -2.04
CA ARG A 59 -11.84 -1.40 -3.41
C ARG A 59 -11.43 -2.86 -3.44
N THR A 60 -12.20 -3.66 -4.17
CA THR A 60 -11.85 -5.05 -4.49
C THR A 60 -11.26 -5.10 -5.88
N LEU A 61 -10.13 -5.80 -6.04
CA LEU A 61 -9.47 -6.02 -7.32
C LEU A 61 -9.48 -7.51 -7.66
N LYS A 62 -9.74 -7.84 -8.92
CA LYS A 62 -9.60 -9.22 -9.41
C LYS A 62 -8.17 -9.39 -9.92
N THR A 63 -7.41 -10.28 -9.31
CA THR A 63 -6.03 -10.61 -9.71
C THR A 63 -5.95 -12.05 -10.19
N ARG A 64 -4.75 -12.50 -10.60
CA ARG A 64 -4.53 -13.89 -11.02
C ARG A 64 -4.79 -14.89 -9.87
N TYR A 65 -4.49 -14.49 -8.62
CA TYR A 65 -4.59 -15.34 -7.44
C TYR A 65 -5.92 -15.16 -6.73
#